data_AF-A0A3D0PFQ2-F1
#
_entry.id   AF-A0A3D0PFQ2-F1
#
_cell.length_a   1.000
_cell.length_b   1.000
_cell.length_c   1.000
_cell.angle_alpha   90.00
_cell.angle_beta   90.00
_cell.angle_gamma   90.00
#
_symmetry.space_group_name_H-M   'P 1'
#
loop_
_entity.id
_entity.type
_entity.pdbx_description
1 polymer ?
#
loop_
_entity_poly.entity_id
_entity_poly.type
_entity_poly.pdbx_seq_one_letter_code
_entity_poly.pdbx_strand_id
1 'polypeptide(L)'
;MTTNEIIKSNIPEEVQKRGRSLAKDVGVLEIAWRRSDVEEILQEIKGKSIVVLGGDVYYEDQNKIVPTMENWYYDFGNKKRMVILADIEESIKKTLGYIQKYPVPDFGTTWFVLVLELVDEGTRLGSEPVIT
;
A
#
# COMPACT_ATOMS: atom_id res chain seq x y z
N MET A 1 1.03 -8.39 10.94
CA MET A 1 -0.18 -8.46 10.09
C MET A 1 0.26 -8.18 8.66
N THR A 2 -0.13 -9.02 7.71
CA THR A 2 0.14 -8.83 6.28
C THR A 2 -0.75 -7.71 5.71
N THR A 3 -0.41 -7.17 4.55
CA THR A 3 -1.25 -6.14 3.91
C THR A 3 -2.68 -6.63 3.63
N ASN A 4 -2.85 -7.88 3.18
CA ASN A 4 -4.18 -8.46 2.95
C ASN A 4 -5.02 -8.53 4.23
N GLU A 5 -4.39 -8.84 5.37
CA GLU A 5 -5.07 -8.82 6.67
C GLU A 5 -5.43 -7.39 7.11
N ILE A 6 -4.53 -6.42 6.90
CA ILE A 6 -4.81 -5.00 7.18
C ILE A 6 -6.01 -4.53 6.36
N ILE A 7 -6.04 -4.84 5.06
CA ILE A 7 -7.15 -4.51 4.16
C ILE A 7 -8.45 -5.14 4.68
N LYS A 8 -8.42 -6.44 4.98
CA LYS A 8 -9.61 -7.18 5.45
C LYS A 8 -10.20 -6.59 6.73
N SER A 9 -9.37 -6.10 7.65
CA SER A 9 -9.80 -5.58 8.94
C SER A 9 -10.16 -4.09 8.94
N ASN A 10 -9.65 -3.30 7.99
CA ASN A 10 -9.75 -1.84 8.06
C ASN A 10 -10.51 -1.19 6.89
N ILE A 11 -10.78 -1.93 5.82
CA ILE A 11 -11.40 -1.41 4.59
C ILE A 11 -12.81 -1.98 4.44
N PRO A 12 -13.81 -1.21 3.98
CA PRO A 12 -15.15 -1.74 3.72
C PRO A 12 -15.15 -2.89 2.71
N GLU A 13 -15.99 -3.91 2.94
CA GLU A 13 -16.05 -5.11 2.09
C GLU A 13 -16.31 -4.78 0.61
N GLU A 14 -17.11 -3.75 0.34
CA GLU A 14 -17.39 -3.28 -1.01
C GLU A 14 -16.13 -2.82 -1.75
N VAL A 15 -15.20 -2.15 -1.08
CA VAL A 15 -13.92 -1.73 -1.67
C VAL A 15 -12.98 -2.92 -1.84
N GLN A 16 -12.97 -3.85 -0.87
CA GLN A 16 -12.17 -5.07 -0.96
C GLN A 16 -12.52 -5.89 -2.22
N LYS A 17 -13.82 -6.04 -2.51
CA LYS A 17 -14.34 -6.80 -3.66
C LYS A 17 -13.98 -6.21 -5.02
N ARG A 18 -13.60 -4.94 -5.10
CA ARG A 18 -13.18 -4.28 -6.36
C ARG A 18 -11.73 -4.59 -6.72
N GLY A 19 -10.95 -5.13 -5.78
CA GLY A 19 -9.57 -5.54 -6.02
C GLY A 19 -9.48 -6.78 -6.91
N ARG A 20 -8.39 -6.88 -7.67
CA ARG A 20 -8.08 -8.02 -8.52
C ARG A 20 -6.95 -8.84 -7.91
N SER A 21 -7.21 -10.13 -7.67
CA SER A 21 -6.18 -11.06 -7.22
C SER A 21 -5.16 -11.33 -8.34
N LEU A 22 -3.87 -11.28 -8.01
CA LEU A 22 -2.77 -11.53 -8.93
C LEU A 22 -2.33 -13.00 -8.97
N ALA A 23 -2.91 -13.86 -8.14
CA ALA A 23 -2.45 -15.24 -7.96
C ALA A 23 -2.50 -16.07 -9.25
N LYS A 24 -3.49 -15.85 -10.11
CA LYS A 24 -3.63 -16.59 -11.37
C LYS A 24 -2.79 -16.01 -12.51
N ASP A 25 -2.63 -14.69 -12.54
CA ASP A 25 -1.98 -13.99 -13.65
C ASP A 25 -0.46 -13.92 -13.47
N VAL A 26 0.00 -13.75 -12.22
CA VAL A 26 1.41 -13.46 -11.89
C VAL A 26 1.98 -14.44 -10.84
N GLY A 27 1.14 -15.23 -10.18
CA GLY A 27 1.59 -16.23 -9.20
C GLY A 27 1.90 -15.67 -7.80
N VAL A 28 1.50 -14.43 -7.51
CA VAL A 28 1.68 -13.79 -6.19
C VAL A 28 0.35 -13.63 -5.46
N LEU A 29 0.37 -13.76 -4.13
CA LEU A 29 -0.83 -13.68 -3.27
C LEU A 29 -1.18 -12.23 -2.90
N GLU A 30 -1.12 -11.34 -3.88
CA GLU A 30 -1.41 -9.91 -3.72
C GLU A 30 -2.72 -9.55 -4.43
N ILE A 31 -3.28 -8.42 -4.01
CA ILE A 31 -4.47 -7.83 -4.61
C ILE A 31 -4.06 -6.47 -5.16
N ALA A 32 -4.43 -6.20 -6.41
CA ALA A 32 -4.20 -4.92 -7.04
C ALA A 32 -5.51 -4.15 -7.21
N TRP A 33 -5.46 -2.83 -7.10
CA TRP A 33 -6.61 -1.93 -7.17
C TRP A 33 -6.41 -0.87 -8.25
N ARG A 34 -7.50 -0.35 -8.79
CA ARG A 34 -7.45 0.80 -9.69
C ARG A 34 -7.15 2.07 -8.90
N ARG A 35 -6.70 3.12 -9.59
CA ARG A 35 -6.37 4.41 -8.97
C ARG A 35 -7.47 4.93 -8.02
N SER A 36 -8.72 4.96 -8.46
CA SER A 36 -9.85 5.44 -7.65
C SER A 36 -10.08 4.59 -6.40
N ASP A 37 -9.87 3.28 -6.49
CA ASP A 37 -10.01 2.36 -5.37
C ASP A 37 -8.86 2.55 -4.37
N VAL A 38 -7.64 2.78 -4.85
CA VAL A 38 -6.51 3.15 -3.99
C VAL A 38 -6.80 4.45 -3.27
N GLU A 39 -7.32 5.48 -3.96
CA GLU A 39 -7.69 6.75 -3.31
C GLU A 39 -8.71 6.54 -2.18
N GLU A 40 -9.71 5.68 -2.39
CA GLU A 40 -10.69 5.33 -1.35
C GLU A 40 -10.04 4.56 -0.18
N ILE A 41 -9.18 3.57 -0.46
CA ILE A 41 -8.41 2.86 0.57
C ILE A 41 -7.59 3.84 1.40
N LEU A 42 -6.93 4.81 0.76
CA LEU A 42 -6.14 5.83 1.44
C LEU A 42 -6.97 6.75 2.34
N GLN A 43 -8.22 7.05 1.96
CA GLN A 43 -9.14 7.77 2.84
C GLN A 43 -9.55 6.91 4.04
N GLU A 44 -9.85 5.63 3.81
CA GLU A 44 -10.26 4.70 4.87
C GLU A 44 -9.16 4.47 5.91
N ILE A 45 -7.89 4.46 5.52
CA ILE A 45 -6.78 4.30 6.47
C ILE A 45 -6.31 5.61 7.11
N LYS A 46 -6.80 6.76 6.65
CA LYS A 46 -6.41 8.06 7.19
C LYS A 46 -6.79 8.15 8.67
N GLY A 47 -5.82 8.54 9.50
CA GLY A 47 -6.00 8.64 10.95
C GLY A 47 -5.99 7.28 11.69
N LYS A 48 -5.80 6.17 10.99
CA LYS A 48 -5.48 4.86 11.59
C LYS A 48 -3.96 4.72 11.72
N SER A 49 -3.50 3.83 12.59
CA SER A 49 -2.06 3.54 12.77
C SER A 49 -1.50 2.67 11.63
N ILE A 50 -1.70 3.09 10.38
CA ILE A 50 -1.32 2.35 9.18
C ILE A 50 -0.46 3.24 8.29
N VAL A 51 0.75 2.78 7.97
CA VAL A 51 1.67 3.44 7.04
C VAL A 51 1.63 2.73 5.70
N VAL A 52 1.73 3.49 4.61
CA VAL A 52 1.90 2.96 3.25
C VAL A 52 3.39 2.90 2.93
N LEU A 53 3.99 1.72 2.97
CA LEU A 53 5.42 1.52 2.71
C LEU A 53 5.77 1.63 1.22
N GLY A 54 4.79 1.56 0.34
CA GLY A 54 5.03 1.57 -1.09
C GLY A 54 3.99 0.76 -1.86
N GLY A 55 4.41 0.28 -3.02
CA GLY A 55 3.59 -0.56 -3.86
C GLY A 55 4.17 -0.80 -5.23
N ASP A 56 3.58 -1.75 -5.93
CA ASP A 56 3.98 -2.19 -7.27
C ASP A 56 2.92 -1.83 -8.29
N VAL A 57 3.36 -1.55 -9.51
CA VAL A 57 2.47 -1.19 -10.61
C VAL A 57 2.34 -2.33 -11.60
N TYR A 58 1.10 -2.54 -12.01
CA TYR A 58 0.70 -3.58 -12.93
C TYR A 58 -0.13 -2.99 -14.05
N TYR A 59 -0.05 -3.62 -15.21
CA TYR A 59 -0.83 -3.26 -16.39
C TYR A 59 -1.75 -4.40 -16.78
N GLU A 60 -2.97 -4.07 -17.18
CA GLU A 60 -3.91 -5.04 -17.74
C GLU A 60 -3.89 -5.01 -19.27
N ASP A 61 -3.46 -6.12 -19.86
CA ASP A 61 -3.51 -6.36 -21.30
C ASP A 61 -4.43 -7.55 -21.60
N GLN A 62 -5.43 -7.35 -22.45
CA GLN A 62 -6.37 -8.41 -22.87
C GLN A 62 -6.90 -9.26 -21.69
N ASN A 63 -7.30 -8.59 -20.60
CA ASN A 63 -7.79 -9.23 -19.37
C ASN A 63 -6.74 -10.11 -18.64
N LYS A 64 -5.45 -9.86 -18.85
CA LYS A 64 -4.35 -10.44 -18.07
C LYS A 64 -3.54 -9.35 -17.40
N ILE A 65 -3.17 -9.56 -16.14
CA ILE A 65 -2.27 -8.67 -15.43
C ILE A 65 -0.81 -9.00 -15.78
N VAL A 66 -0.04 -7.96 -16.12
CA VAL A 66 1.37 -8.00 -16.46
C VAL A 66 2.15 -7.06 -15.53
N PRO A 67 3.29 -7.48 -14.94
CA PRO A 67 4.14 -6.59 -14.15
C PRO A 67 4.75 -5.49 -15.02
N THR A 68 4.76 -4.25 -14.52
CA THR A 68 5.46 -3.14 -15.18
C THR A 68 6.92 -3.02 -14.76
N MET A 69 7.32 -3.70 -13.68
CA MET A 69 8.60 -3.56 -12.97
C MET A 69 8.79 -2.17 -12.33
N GLU A 70 7.75 -1.33 -12.32
CA GLU A 70 7.73 -0.04 -11.65
C GLU A 70 7.12 -0.18 -10.26
N ASN A 71 7.69 0.55 -9.30
CA ASN A 71 7.24 0.59 -7.92
C ASN A 71 7.54 1.96 -7.31
N TRP A 72 6.96 2.20 -6.13
CA TRP A 72 7.37 3.28 -5.25
C TRP A 72 7.59 2.76 -3.85
N TYR A 73 8.41 3.48 -3.10
CA TYR A 73 8.76 3.13 -1.73
C TYR A 73 8.74 4.36 -0.82
N TYR A 74 8.28 4.16 0.41
CA TYR A 74 8.34 5.11 1.51
C TYR A 74 9.28 4.57 2.59
N ASP A 75 10.34 5.34 2.89
CA ASP A 75 11.31 4.96 3.92
C ASP A 75 10.75 5.22 5.32
N PHE A 76 10.20 4.17 5.89
CA PHE A 76 9.71 4.14 7.27
C PHE A 76 10.82 3.63 8.21
N GLY A 77 11.81 4.48 8.49
CA GLY A 77 12.90 4.17 9.41
C GLY A 77 12.48 4.01 10.89
N ASN A 78 13.44 3.67 11.76
CA ASN A 78 13.21 3.56 13.21
C ASN A 78 12.97 4.94 13.86
N LYS A 79 11.70 5.29 14.11
CA LYS A 79 11.31 6.64 14.53
C LYS A 79 10.44 6.64 15.79
N LYS A 80 10.49 7.75 16.55
CA LYS A 80 9.71 7.98 17.78
C LYS A 80 8.22 8.19 17.48
N ARG A 81 7.33 7.93 18.44
CA ARG A 81 5.86 7.98 18.29
C ARG A 81 5.28 9.26 17.66
N MET A 82 5.74 10.45 18.04
CA MET A 82 5.26 11.71 17.43
C MET A 82 5.61 11.80 15.93
N VAL A 83 6.72 11.16 15.54
CA VAL A 83 7.16 11.11 14.15
C VAL A 83 6.30 10.11 13.35
N ILE A 84 5.79 9.05 14.00
CA ILE A 84 4.92 8.04 13.37
C ILE A 84 3.64 8.66 12.77
N LEU A 85 2.97 9.57 13.48
CA LEU A 85 1.76 10.21 12.94
C LEU A 85 2.06 11.05 11.70
N ALA A 86 3.17 11.79 11.71
CA ALA A 86 3.62 12.54 10.54
C ALA A 86 4.01 11.61 9.38
N ASP A 87 4.60 10.45 9.67
CA ASP A 87 4.94 9.44 8.66
C ASP A 87 3.69 8.80 8.03
N ILE A 88 2.60 8.59 8.80
CA ILE A 88 1.33 8.11 8.25
C ILE A 88 0.82 9.09 7.20
N GLU A 89 0.73 10.38 7.55
CA GLU A 89 0.24 11.41 6.63
C GLU A 89 1.15 11.58 5.40
N GLU A 90 2.48 11.60 5.60
CA GLU A 90 3.43 11.77 4.50
C GLU A 90 3.48 10.52 3.60
N SER A 91 3.31 9.31 4.15
CA SER A 91 3.23 8.08 3.36
C SER A 91 1.99 8.04 2.46
N ILE A 92 0.84 8.46 2.98
CA ILE A 92 -0.41 8.60 2.20
C ILE A 92 -0.22 9.66 1.10
N LYS A 93 0.35 10.81 1.45
CA LYS A 93 0.62 11.90 0.50
C LYS A 93 1.61 11.47 -0.59
N LYS A 94 2.67 10.74 -0.25
CA LYS A 94 3.62 10.19 -1.22
C LYS A 94 2.93 9.23 -2.18
N THR A 95 2.09 8.35 -1.65
CA THR A 95 1.33 7.37 -2.43
C THR A 95 0.36 8.08 -3.39
N LEU A 96 -0.45 9.04 -2.90
CA LEU A 96 -1.32 9.87 -3.74
C LEU A 96 -0.51 10.58 -4.84
N GLY A 97 0.61 11.21 -4.47
CA GLY A 97 1.47 11.91 -5.41
C GLY A 97 2.05 11.00 -6.49
N TYR A 98 2.33 9.74 -6.18
CA TYR A 98 2.79 8.75 -7.16
C TYR A 98 1.64 8.32 -8.08
N ILE A 99 0.55 7.77 -7.52
CA ILE A 99 -0.53 7.16 -8.34
C ILE A 99 -1.25 8.18 -9.23
N GLN A 100 -1.35 9.45 -8.81
CA GLN A 100 -1.99 10.52 -9.57
C GLN A 100 -1.12 11.01 -10.74
N LYS A 101 0.21 10.98 -10.58
CA LYS A 101 1.16 11.32 -11.64
C LYS A 101 1.44 10.16 -12.59
N TYR A 102 1.18 8.93 -12.15
CA TYR A 102 1.40 7.75 -12.99
C TYR A 102 0.56 7.86 -14.28
N PRO A 103 1.13 7.61 -15.46
CA PRO A 103 0.43 7.80 -16.73
C PRO A 103 -0.88 7.01 -16.81
N VAL A 104 -1.90 7.61 -17.44
CA VAL A 104 -3.08 6.84 -17.87
C VAL A 104 -2.73 6.25 -19.23
N PRO A 105 -2.77 4.92 -19.39
CA PRO A 105 -2.43 4.31 -20.67
C PRO A 105 -3.54 4.55 -21.70
N ASP A 106 -3.16 4.62 -22.98
CA ASP A 106 -4.13 4.79 -24.08
C ASP A 106 -5.07 3.58 -24.22
N PHE A 107 -4.60 2.41 -23.81
CA PHE A 107 -5.32 1.14 -23.80
C PHE A 107 -5.14 0.44 -22.44
N GLY A 108 -6.05 -0.46 -22.09
CA GLY A 108 -5.94 -1.24 -20.85
C GLY A 108 -6.18 -0.43 -19.57
N THR A 109 -5.74 -0.99 -18.44
CA THR A 109 -5.94 -0.41 -17.11
C THR A 109 -4.67 -0.53 -16.28
N THR A 110 -4.29 0.53 -15.57
CA THR A 110 -3.24 0.46 -14.54
C THR A 110 -3.81 0.00 -13.21
N TRP A 111 -3.11 -0.94 -12.59
CA TRP A 111 -3.43 -1.52 -11.30
C TRP A 111 -2.27 -1.32 -10.33
N PHE A 112 -2.57 -1.12 -9.06
CA PHE A 112 -1.60 -0.82 -8.02
C PHE A 112 -1.77 -1.82 -6.87
N VAL A 113 -0.68 -2.46 -6.47
CA VAL A 113 -0.59 -3.15 -5.19
C VAL A 113 -0.13 -2.14 -4.15
N LEU A 114 -0.70 -2.18 -2.95
CA LEU A 114 -0.22 -1.41 -1.81
C LEU A 114 0.55 -2.32 -0.87
N VAL A 115 1.64 -1.81 -0.29
CA VAL A 115 2.32 -2.41 0.85
C VAL A 115 1.97 -1.60 2.09
N LEU A 116 1.18 -2.19 2.99
CA LEU A 116 0.71 -1.56 4.22
C LEU A 116 1.37 -2.20 5.44
N GLU A 117 1.71 -1.37 6.42
CA GLU A 117 2.20 -1.80 7.73
C GLU A 117 1.37 -1.17 8.85
N LEU A 118 0.92 -2.00 9.79
CA LEU A 118 0.31 -1.54 11.03
C LEU A 118 1.43 -1.09 11.97
N VAL A 119 1.38 0.15 12.43
CA VAL A 119 2.36 0.70 13.34
C VAL A 119 1.82 0.65 14.76
N ASP A 120 2.50 -0.09 15.62
CA ASP A 120 2.18 -0.12 17.04
C ASP A 120 2.79 1.10 17.74
N GLU A 121 1.99 1.76 18.58
CA GLU A 121 2.41 2.91 19.37
C GLU A 121 3.42 2.54 20.47
N GLY A 122 3.58 1.24 20.78
CA GLY A 122 4.40 0.74 21.88
C GLY A 122 5.71 0.01 21.52
N THR A 123 5.93 -0.40 20.25
CA THR A 123 6.81 -1.57 20.01
C THR A 123 7.99 -1.33 19.07
N ARG A 124 8.53 -0.10 18.98
CA ARG A 124 9.81 0.15 18.29
C ARG A 124 10.71 1.19 18.97
N LEU A 125 10.87 1.09 20.30
CA LEU A 125 12.12 1.50 20.92
C LEU A 125 13.09 0.34 20.72
N GLY A 126 14.11 0.54 19.89
CA GLY A 126 15.13 -0.47 19.62
C GLY A 126 15.71 -0.99 20.93
N SER A 127 15.59 -2.30 21.14
CA SER A 127 16.52 -3.04 21.98
C SER A 127 17.88 -2.97 21.30
N GLU A 128 18.66 -1.95 21.59
CA GLU A 128 20.11 -2.12 21.52
C GLU A 128 20.50 -3.20 22.55
N PRO A 129 21.36 -4.17 22.19
CA PRO A 129 21.89 -5.07 23.19
C PRO A 129 22.69 -4.23 24.18
N VAL A 130 22.22 -4.20 25.43
CA VAL A 130 23.06 -3.79 26.55
C VAL A 130 24.15 -4.86 26.65
N ILE A 131 25.32 -4.55 26.10
CA ILE A 131 26.53 -5.30 26.36
C ILE A 131 26.96 -4.90 27.77
N THR A 132 26.50 -5.67 28.77
CA THR A 132 27.11 -5.73 30.11
C THR A 132 28.07 -6.89 30.20
#